data_AF-A0A328RRT5-F1
#
_entry.id   AF-A0A328RRT5-F1
#
_cell.length_a   1.000
_cell.length_b   1.000
_cell.length_c   1.000
_cell.angle_alpha   90.00
_cell.angle_beta   90.00
_cell.angle_gamma   90.00
#
_symmetry.space_group_name_H-M   'P 1'
#
loop_
_entity.id
_entity.type
_entity.pdbx_description
1 polymer ?
#
loop_
_entity_poly.entity_id
_entity_poly.type
_entity_poly.pdbx_seq_one_letter_code
_entity_poly.pdbx_strand_id
1 'polypeptide(L)' 'AKALLSHKDVKEGMLPKLSCSTKAIESGVKKVHIINGTIEHAVILELFTDVGIGTMISK' A
#
# COMPACT_ATOMS: atom_id res chain seq x y z
N ALA A 1 -1.43 -5.30 -7.72
CA ALA A 1 -1.86 -3.88 -7.73
C ALA A 1 -2.53 -3.46 -9.05
N LYS A 2 -1.93 -3.69 -10.22
CA LYS A 2 -2.45 -3.22 -11.52
C LYS A 2 -3.91 -3.62 -11.82
N ALA A 3 -4.28 -4.88 -11.56
CA ALA A 3 -5.65 -5.36 -11.75
C ALA A 3 -6.69 -4.63 -10.87
N LEU A 4 -6.26 -4.03 -9.75
CA LEU A 4 -7.14 -3.28 -8.86
C LEU A 4 -7.36 -1.84 -9.31
N LEU A 5 -6.52 -1.30 -10.20
CA LEU A 5 -6.65 0.09 -10.69
C LEU A 5 -7.94 0.32 -11.50
N SER A 6 -8.49 -0.72 -12.10
CA SER A 6 -9.78 -0.69 -12.83
C SER A 6 -10.91 -1.38 -12.07
N HIS A 7 -10.69 -1.79 -10.82
CA HIS A 7 -11.66 -2.58 -10.07
C HIS A 7 -12.71 -1.67 -9.41
N LYS A 8 -13.98 -2.00 -9.63
CA LYS A 8 -15.15 -1.25 -9.16
C LYS A 8 -15.22 -1.03 -7.64
N ASP A 9 -14.55 -1.88 -6.86
CA ASP A 9 -14.55 -1.80 -5.39
C ASP A 9 -13.51 -0.82 -4.83
N VAL A 10 -12.66 -0.24 -5.68
CA VAL A 10 -11.66 0.76 -5.27
C VAL A 10 -12.31 2.13 -5.21
N LYS A 11 -12.52 2.63 -3.98
CA LYS A 11 -13.08 3.97 -3.72
C LYS A 11 -12.15 5.07 -4.24
N GLU A 12 -12.73 6.23 -4.53
CA GLU A 12 -12.10 7.36 -5.23
C GLU A 12 -10.73 7.77 -4.66
N GLY A 13 -10.58 7.81 -3.33
CA GLY A 13 -9.30 8.17 -2.68
C GLY A 13 -8.23 7.07 -2.70
N MET A 14 -8.60 5.83 -3.00
CA MET A 14 -7.67 4.69 -3.03
C MET A 14 -7.01 4.52 -4.40
N LEU A 15 -7.70 4.91 -5.48
CA LEU A 15 -7.16 4.88 -6.83
C LEU A 15 -5.83 5.65 -6.98
N PRO A 16 -5.69 6.92 -6.53
CA PRO A 16 -4.42 7.64 -6.62
C PRO A 16 -3.33 7.02 -5.73
N LYS A 17 -3.69 6.42 -4.59
CA LYS A 17 -2.73 5.73 -3.71
C LYS A 17 -2.15 4.49 -4.39
N LEU A 18 -3.00 3.69 -5.02
CA LEU A 18 -2.58 2.50 -5.78
C LEU A 18 -1.76 2.87 -7.02
N SER A 19 -2.15 3.93 -7.74
CA SER A 19 -1.42 4.41 -8.92
C SER A 19 0.00 4.88 -8.55
N CYS A 20 0.12 5.73 -7.52
CA CYS A 20 1.41 6.20 -7.03
C CYS A 20 2.29 5.04 -6.52
N SER A 21 1.71 4.13 -5.74
CA SER A 21 2.43 2.95 -5.23
C SER A 21 2.95 2.05 -6.35
N THR A 22 2.13 1.82 -7.37
CA THR A 22 2.52 1.02 -8.55
C THR A 22 3.67 1.70 -9.29
N LYS A 23 3.58 3.01 -9.54
CA LYS A 23 4.65 3.79 -10.18
C LYS A 23 5.95 3.77 -9.39
N ALA A 24 5.88 3.83 -8.05
CA ALA A 24 7.06 3.74 -7.20
C ALA A 24 7.77 2.38 -7.33
N ILE A 25 7.01 1.27 -7.32
CA ILE A 25 7.57 -0.07 -7.54
C ILE A 25 8.21 -0.18 -8.93
N GLU A 26 7.55 0.32 -9.97
CA GLU A 26 8.09 0.34 -11.33
C GLU A 26 9.36 1.20 -11.46
N SER A 27 9.49 2.23 -10.62
CA SER A 27 10.66 3.11 -10.57
C SER A 27 11.80 2.55 -9.70
N GLY A 28 11.68 1.31 -9.19
CA GLY A 28 12.74 0.61 -8.46
C GLY A 28 12.57 0.58 -6.94
N VAL A 29 11.48 1.11 -6.38
CA VAL A 29 11.17 0.92 -4.97
C VAL A 29 10.86 -0.56 -4.72
N LYS A 30 11.45 -1.15 -3.68
CA LYS A 30 11.31 -2.59 -3.40
C LYS A 30 9.92 -2.97 -2.87
N LYS A 31 9.38 -2.14 -1.98
CA LYS A 31 8.12 -2.36 -1.26
C LYS A 31 7.44 -1.03 -0.96
N VAL A 32 6.12 -0.99 -1.07
CA VAL A 32 5.27 0.13 -0.65
C VAL A 32 4.21 -0.41 0.29
N HIS A 33 3.98 0.28 1.41
CA HIS A 33 3.05 -0.15 2.45
C HIS A 33 1.91 0.88 2.56
N ILE A 34 0.67 0.41 2.49
CA ILE A 34 -0.54 1.21 2.73
C ILE A 34 -1.12 0.77 4.07
N ILE A 35 -0.99 1.62 5.09
CA ILE A 35 -1.40 1.34 6.47
C ILE A 35 -2.48 2.30 6.95
N ASN A 36 -3.25 1.89 7.96
CA ASN A 36 -4.20 2.77 8.64
C ASN A 36 -3.48 3.62 9.70
N GLY A 37 -3.33 4.91 9.44
CA GLY A 37 -2.65 5.85 10.33
C GLY A 37 -3.40 6.19 11.62
N THR A 38 -4.66 5.77 11.80
CA THR A 38 -5.39 5.97 13.07
C THR A 38 -5.03 4.95 14.14
N ILE A 39 -4.29 3.89 13.78
CA ILE A 39 -3.79 2.89 14.73
C ILE A 39 -2.54 3.46 15.40
N GLU A 40 -2.50 3.40 16.73
CA GLU A 40 -1.34 3.85 17.49
C GLU A 40 -0.09 3.03 17.10
N HIS A 41 1.03 3.72 16.89
CA HIS A 41 2.28 3.11 16.44
C HIS A 41 2.20 2.33 15.12
N ALA A 42 1.24 2.64 14.23
CA ALA A 42 1.03 1.92 12.96
C ALA A 42 2.31 1.65 12.15
N VAL A 43 3.23 2.63 12.08
CA VAL A 43 4.51 2.49 11.37
C VAL A 43 5.43 1.46 12.03
N ILE A 44 5.49 1.43 13.36
CA ILE A 44 6.32 0.48 14.11
C ILE A 44 5.74 -0.92 13.94
N LEU A 45 4.42 -1.07 14.10
CA LEU A 45 3.75 -2.36 13.93
C LEU A 45 3.97 -2.94 12.52
N GLU A 46 3.89 -2.12 11.48
CA GLU A 46 4.13 -2.55 10.10
C GLU A 46 5.57 -2.97 9.83
N LEU A 47 6.56 -2.31 10.45
CA LEU A 47 7.97 -2.55 10.17
C LEU A 47 8.62 -3.63 11.05
N PHE A 48 8.13 -3.79 12.28
CA PHE A 48 8.75 -4.65 13.30
C PHE A 48 7.94 -5.92 13.60
N THR A 49 6.95 -6.25 12.76
CA THR A 49 6.25 -7.54 12.80
C THR A 49 6.25 -8.19 11.43
N ASP A 50 6.37 -9.51 11.38
CA ASP A 50 6.37 -10.25 10.10
C ASP A 50 5.00 -10.23 9.42
N VAL A 51 3.93 -10.13 10.23
CA VAL A 51 2.54 -10.12 9.73
C VAL A 51 2.17 -8.75 9.15
N GLY A 52 2.66 -7.67 9.75
CA GLY A 52 2.23 -6.31 9.43
C GLY A 52 0.77 -6.04 9.81
N ILE A 53 0.29 -4.82 9.53
CA ILE A 53 -1.07 -4.37 9.83
C ILE A 53 -1.78 -3.73 8.61
N GLY A 54 -1.11 -3.66 7.45
CA GLY A 54 -1.64 -3.04 6.25
C GLY A 54 -1.47 -3.87 4.99
N THR A 55 -1.55 -3.18 3.85
CA THR A 55 -1.38 -3.78 2.53
C THR A 55 0.02 -3.49 2.01
N MET A 56 0.81 -4.53 1.81
CA MET A 56 2.12 -4.43 1.17
C MET A 56 2.00 -4.67 -0.35
N ILE A 57 2.60 -3.77 -1.13
CA ILE A 57 2.77 -3.91 -2.58
C ILE A 57 4.26 -4.11 -2.83
N SER A 58 4.62 -5.20 -3.51
CA SER A 58 5.97 -5.50 -3.96
C SER A 58 5.97 -5.75 -5.47
N LYS A 59 7.17 -5.90 -6.04
CA LYS A 59 7.36 -6.32 -7.44
C LYS A 59 6.70 -7.67 -7.72
#